data_AF-A0AAW4U6W5-F1
#
_entry.id   AF-A0AAW4U6W5-F1
#
_cell.length_a   1.000
_cell.length_b   1.000
_cell.length_c   1.000
_cell.angle_alpha   90.00
_cell.angle_beta   90.00
_cell.angle_gamma   90.00
#
_symmetry.space_group_name_H-M   'P 1'
#
loop_
_entity.id
_entity.type
_entity.pdbx_description
1 polymer ?
#
loop_
_entity_poly.entity_id
_entity_poly.type
_entity_poly.pdbx_seq_one_letter_code
_entity_poly.pdbx_strand_id
1 'polypeptide(L)'
;MMTLSEAKAIYKTGGGHFFDRETFKYWGSRIESALYKNRCFVTSENNFDGSRRAYTVRRFSPDFLHIETVGEFQQYALKETAREAAKEA
;
A
#
# COMPACT_ATOMS: atom_id res chain seq x y z
N MET A 1 11.63 -14.97 2.45
CA MET A 1 11.23 -13.56 2.62
C MET A 1 9.73 -13.51 2.46
N MET A 2 9.01 -12.86 3.38
CA MET A 2 7.54 -12.74 3.29
C MET A 2 7.15 -12.10 1.95
N THR A 3 6.22 -12.71 1.24
CA THR A 3 5.64 -12.16 0.01
C THR A 3 4.42 -11.29 0.33
N LEU A 4 4.03 -10.42 -0.61
CA LEU A 4 2.83 -9.62 -0.45
C LEU A 4 1.56 -10.48 -0.37
N SER A 5 1.53 -11.62 -1.08
CA SER A 5 0.38 -12.53 -1.06
C SER A 5 0.21 -13.21 0.31
N GLU A 6 1.31 -13.64 0.93
CA GLU A 6 1.29 -14.21 2.29
C GLU A 6 0.90 -13.15 3.33
N ALA A 7 1.45 -11.94 3.25
CA ALA A 7 1.09 -10.83 4.14
C ALA A 7 -0.40 -10.49 4.05
N LYS A 8 -0.97 -10.44 2.84
CA LYS A 8 -2.42 -10.24 2.63
C LYS A 8 -3.26 -11.35 3.25
N ALA A 9 -2.81 -12.59 3.19
CA ALA A 9 -3.53 -13.71 3.78
C ALA A 9 -3.61 -13.56 5.32
N ILE A 10 -2.49 -13.25 5.98
CA ILE A 10 -2.44 -12.98 7.43
C ILE A 10 -3.32 -11.79 7.79
N TYR A 11 -3.17 -10.68 7.07
CA TYR A 11 -3.97 -9.47 7.28
C TYR A 11 -5.47 -9.74 7.19
N LYS A 12 -5.89 -10.55 6.22
CA LYS A 12 -7.29 -10.96 6.06
C LYS A 12 -7.76 -11.84 7.24
N THR A 13 -6.93 -12.75 7.74
CA THR A 13 -7.28 -13.56 8.93
C THR A 13 -7.45 -12.70 10.19
N GLY A 14 -6.78 -11.56 10.26
CA GLY A 14 -6.95 -10.55 11.31
C GLY A 14 -8.17 -9.64 11.16
N GLY A 15 -9.03 -9.87 10.16
CA GLY A 15 -10.19 -9.01 9.88
C GLY A 15 -9.86 -7.72 9.11
N GLY A 16 -8.72 -7.66 8.44
CA GLY A 16 -8.30 -6.49 7.69
C GLY A 16 -9.08 -6.29 6.37
N HIS A 17 -9.54 -5.06 6.13
CA HIS A 17 -10.41 -4.69 4.97
C HIS A 17 -9.72 -3.85 3.90
N PHE A 18 -8.45 -3.47 4.10
CA PHE A 18 -7.73 -2.60 3.17
C PHE A 18 -7.71 -3.13 1.72
N PHE A 19 -7.53 -4.45 1.54
CA PHE A 19 -7.46 -5.10 0.22
C PHE A 19 -8.81 -5.57 -0.32
N ASP A 20 -9.92 -5.24 0.34
CA ASP A 20 -11.23 -5.64 -0.14
C ASP A 20 -11.51 -5.01 -1.50
N ARG A 21 -12.13 -5.81 -2.37
CA ARG A 21 -12.41 -5.41 -3.75
C ARG A 21 -13.23 -4.11 -3.81
N GLU A 22 -14.16 -3.93 -2.88
CA GLU A 22 -15.00 -2.73 -2.80
C GLU A 22 -14.18 -1.51 -2.39
N THR A 23 -13.33 -1.63 -1.37
CA THR A 23 -12.37 -0.60 -0.95
C THR A 23 -11.47 -0.18 -2.11
N PHE A 24 -10.87 -1.14 -2.81
CA PHE A 24 -10.01 -0.86 -3.96
C PHE A 24 -10.77 -0.21 -5.12
N LYS A 25 -12.01 -0.64 -5.39
CA LYS A 25 -12.85 -0.05 -6.44
C LYS A 25 -13.22 1.39 -6.11
N TYR A 26 -13.62 1.67 -4.87
CA TYR A 26 -14.02 3.01 -4.45
C TYR A 26 -12.89 4.03 -4.59
N TRP A 27 -11.67 3.67 -4.17
CA TRP A 27 -10.50 4.55 -4.23
C TRP A 27 -9.71 4.48 -5.56
N GLY A 28 -10.11 3.59 -6.48
CA GLY A 28 -9.33 3.29 -7.68
C GLY A 28 -7.92 2.78 -7.35
N SER A 29 -7.75 2.09 -6.23
CA SER A 29 -6.47 1.66 -5.69
C SER A 29 -5.82 0.59 -6.55
N ARG A 30 -4.49 0.67 -6.70
CA ARG A 30 -3.65 -0.34 -7.32
C ARG A 30 -2.43 -0.60 -6.45
N ILE A 31 -1.94 -1.83 -6.47
CA ILE A 31 -0.67 -2.19 -5.83
C ILE A 31 0.43 -2.04 -6.88
N GLU A 32 1.45 -1.28 -6.54
CA GLU A 32 2.50 -0.85 -7.47
C GLU A 32 3.87 -1.47 -7.16
N SER A 33 3.97 -2.32 -6.13
CA SER A 33 5.21 -3.01 -5.78
C SER A 33 4.96 -4.38 -5.14
N ALA A 34 6.02 -5.19 -5.08
CA ALA A 34 6.11 -6.28 -4.12
C ALA A 34 6.26 -5.74 -2.68
N LEU A 35 6.23 -6.65 -1.70
CA LEU A 35 6.57 -6.34 -0.31
C LEU A 35 8.10 -6.25 -0.17
N TYR A 36 8.59 -5.14 0.38
CA TYR A 36 10.01 -4.92 0.66
C TYR A 36 10.40 -5.49 2.04
N LYS A 37 11.72 -5.56 2.32
CA LYS A 37 12.28 -6.18 3.54
C LYS A 37 11.78 -5.55 4.84
N ASN A 38 11.54 -4.24 4.81
CA ASN A 38 10.99 -3.43 5.90
C ASN A 38 9.44 -3.49 6.00
N ARG A 39 8.80 -4.46 5.33
CA ARG A 39 7.33 -4.62 5.26
C ARG A 39 6.59 -3.49 4.53
N CYS A 40 7.32 -2.61 3.84
CA CYS A 40 6.72 -1.58 3.03
C CYS A 40 6.26 -2.11 1.67
N PHE A 41 5.21 -1.50 1.13
CA PHE A 41 4.74 -1.67 -0.24
C PHE A 41 4.12 -0.37 -0.74
N VAL A 42 3.93 -0.24 -2.05
CA VAL A 42 3.38 0.98 -2.65
C VAL A 42 1.98 0.71 -3.18
N THR A 43 1.06 1.61 -2.85
CA THR A 43 -0.24 1.72 -3.54
C THR A 43 -0.29 2.98 -4.38
N SER A 44 -1.15 2.99 -5.39
CA SER A 44 -1.57 4.20 -6.07
C SER A 44 -3.08 4.35 -6.03
N GLU A 45 -3.55 5.56 -5.84
CA GLU A 45 -4.97 5.91 -5.73
C GLU A 45 -5.29 7.04 -6.72
N ASN A 46 -6.54 7.10 -7.17
CA ASN A 46 -7.01 8.33 -7.82
C ASN A 46 -7.13 9.42 -6.75
N ASN A 47 -6.79 10.67 -7.07
CA ASN A 47 -7.15 11.79 -6.20
C ASN A 47 -8.68 11.98 -6.19
N PHE A 48 -9.16 12.83 -5.28
CA PHE A 48 -10.58 13.00 -4.99
C PHE A 48 -11.43 13.33 -6.22
N ASP A 49 -10.92 14.12 -7.17
CA ASP A 49 -11.61 14.48 -8.42
C ASP A 49 -11.30 13.53 -9.60
N GLY A 50 -10.47 12.51 -9.40
CA GLY A 50 -10.05 11.56 -10.41
C GLY A 50 -9.11 12.10 -11.49
N SER A 51 -8.66 13.36 -11.39
CA SER A 51 -7.82 14.01 -12.41
C SER A 51 -6.38 13.54 -12.43
N ARG A 52 -5.87 13.00 -11.31
CA ARG A 52 -4.50 12.48 -11.20
C ARG A 52 -4.41 11.18 -10.40
N ARG A 53 -3.39 10.39 -10.70
CA ARG A 53 -2.99 9.22 -9.91
C ARG A 53 -1.75 9.57 -9.09
N ALA A 54 -1.81 9.34 -7.79
CA ALA A 54 -0.72 9.57 -6.86
C ALA A 54 -0.40 8.30 -6.07
N TYR A 55 0.78 8.26 -5.45
CA TYR A 55 1.34 7.07 -4.84
C TYR A 55 1.54 7.26 -3.34
N THR A 56 1.28 6.19 -2.60
CA THR A 56 1.35 6.16 -1.14
C THR A 56 2.24 4.99 -0.71
N VAL A 57 3.18 5.25 0.20
CA VAL A 57 3.95 4.18 0.85
C VAL A 57 3.13 3.66 2.02
N ARG A 58 2.95 2.35 2.06
CA ARG A 58 2.20 1.64 3.09
C ARG A 58 3.12 0.64 3.78
N ARG A 59 2.92 0.39 5.07
CA ARG A 59 3.70 -0.58 5.83
C ARG A 59 2.76 -1.49 6.61
N PHE A 60 3.05 -2.79 6.60
CA PHE A 60 2.42 -3.70 7.55
C PHE A 60 3.06 -3.57 8.93
N SER A 61 2.24 -3.63 9.97
CA SER A 61 2.69 -3.83 11.35
C SER A 61 3.56 -5.11 11.46
N PRO A 62 4.39 -5.26 12.50
CA PRO A 62 5.25 -6.43 12.66
C PRO A 62 4.51 -7.78 12.63
N ASP A 63 3.25 -7.81 13.06
CA ASP A 63 2.37 -8.99 13.06
C ASP A 63 1.52 -9.14 11.78
N PHE A 64 1.62 -8.19 10.84
CA PHE A 64 0.84 -8.13 9.60
C PHE A 64 -0.68 -7.98 9.77
N LEU A 65 -1.17 -7.61 10.96
CA LEU A 65 -2.59 -7.43 11.23
C LEU A 65 -3.09 -6.00 10.97
N HIS A 66 -2.17 -5.04 10.81
CA HIS A 66 -2.47 -3.65 10.53
C HIS A 66 -1.63 -3.10 9.37
N ILE A 67 -2.15 -2.05 8.71
CA ILE A 67 -1.45 -1.31 7.65
C ILE A 67 -1.49 0.16 8.02
N GLU A 68 -0.33 0.80 8.00
CA GLU A 68 -0.16 2.23 8.21
C GLU A 68 0.34 2.92 6.94
N THR A 69 0.09 4.23 6.85
CA THR A 69 0.74 5.08 5.85
C THR A 69 2.09 5.52 6.38
N VAL A 70 3.14 5.34 5.58
CA VAL A 70 4.46 5.90 5.87
C VAL A 70 4.55 7.25 5.17
N GLY A 71 4.66 8.33 5.96
CA GLY A 71 4.55 9.69 5.45
C GLY A 71 3.09 10.09 5.21
N GLU A 72 2.83 10.79 4.10
CA GLU A 72 1.52 11.35 3.78
C GLU A 72 0.76 10.53 2.71
N PHE A 73 -0.57 10.55 2.77
CA PHE A 73 -1.40 9.95 1.73
C PHE A 73 -1.23 10.71 0.41
N GLN A 74 -1.02 9.99 -0.70
CA GLN A 74 -0.78 10.58 -2.02
C GLN A 74 0.43 11.54 -2.08
N GLN A 75 1.44 11.31 -1.24
CA GLN A 75 2.64 12.15 -1.15
C GLN A 75 3.44 12.19 -2.46
N TYR A 76 3.48 11.10 -3.22
CA TYR A 76 4.37 10.98 -4.37
C TYR A 76 3.60 11.09 -5.69
N ALA A 77 4.11 11.92 -6.61
CA ALA A 77 3.57 12.05 -7.96
C ALA A 77 4.08 10.96 -8.93
N LEU A 78 5.26 10.38 -8.64
CA LEU A 78 5.93 9.40 -9.50
C LEU A 78 6.06 8.05 -8.79
N LYS A 79 5.80 6.98 -9.53
CA LYS A 79 5.86 5.59 -9.04
C LYS A 79 7.24 5.22 -8.50
N GLU A 80 8.29 5.56 -9.26
CA GLU A 80 9.66 5.19 -8.91
C GLU A 80 10.14 5.91 -7.65
N THR A 81 9.79 7.20 -7.48
CA THR A 81 10.10 7.93 -6.23
C THR A 81 9.43 7.29 -5.02
N ALA A 82 8.19 6.84 -5.13
CA ALA A 82 7.50 6.13 -4.05
C ALA A 82 8.14 4.77 -3.74
N ARG A 83 8.60 4.04 -4.77
CA ARG A 83 9.29 2.76 -4.60
C ARG A 83 10.65 2.90 -3.91
N GLU A 84 11.44 3.90 -4.29
CA GLU A 84 12.70 4.18 -3.61
C GLU A 84 12.47 4.59 -2.15
N ALA A 85 11.51 5.50 -1.89
CA ALA A 85 11.14 5.86 -0.52
C ALA A 85 10.67 4.64 0.29
N ALA A 86 9.89 3.73 -0.31
CA ALA A 86 9.43 2.52 0.37
C ALA A 86 10.56 1.57 0.76
N LYS A 87 11.66 1.50 0.00
CA LYS A 87 12.80 0.62 0.31
C LYS A 87 13.64 1.16 1.48
N GLU A 88 13.74 2.48 1.61
CA GLU A 88 14.60 3.18 2.59
C GLU A 88 13.88 3.51 3.92
N ALA A 89 12.56 3.32 3.99
CA ALA A 89 11.74 3.68 5.15
C ALA A 89 11.95 2.82 6.40
#